data_AF-A0A2D7B719-F1
#
_entry.id   AF-A0A2D7B719-F1
#
_cell.length_a   1.000
_cell.length_b   1.000
_cell.length_c   1.000
_cell.angle_alpha   90.00
_cell.angle_beta   90.00
_cell.angle_gamma   90.00
#
_symmetry.space_group_name_H-M   'P 1'
#
loop_
_entity.id
_entity.type
_entity.pdbx_description
1 polymer ?
#
loop_
_entity_poly.entity_id
_entity_poly.type
_entity_poly.pdbx_seq_one_letter_code
_entity_poly.pdbx_strand_id
1 'polypeptide(L)'
;MPSLVPYINLKIQRCAVDTNARIKTSVSSNQNNKLNASTLYAAVYGHPIRHSASPAMQNAGIAEQRLNWRYLAFDVLPEQLDEALNGAKAMRYVGLNLTVPHKLLALNWVDIVDPAAREWGAVNTIRFEGQMEDEQWIPVGQADDPTHFKQIRSIGFNTDADAILKSIDEDLGLPLKGRTCILLGAGGAGRVAALKLASTGIKRLHLINRTQSKAKAVARDIQDKFPEVETSLEYPLKGTPVDLILNATSLGLKADDPLPLNLESIDLKNVSHVYDMIYQPSQTPFLRKAEQAGCRTANGLGMLLYQGTAALEIWTGQTAPTSTMRTALHEHVYGKISKH
;
A
#
# COMPACT_ATOMS: atom_id res chain seq x y z
N MET A 1 17.09 -53.81 10.52
CA MET A 1 16.90 -53.59 9.07
C MET A 1 15.40 -53.52 8.80
N PRO A 2 14.83 -52.36 8.44
CA PRO A 2 13.47 -52.29 7.93
C PRO A 2 13.45 -52.26 6.40
N SER A 3 12.49 -52.98 5.84
CA SER A 3 12.25 -53.25 4.42
C SER A 3 11.77 -52.01 3.65
N LEU A 4 12.34 -51.82 2.46
CA LEU A 4 11.91 -50.85 1.44
C LEU A 4 10.56 -51.28 0.82
N VAL A 5 9.62 -50.34 0.72
CA VAL A 5 8.37 -50.47 -0.07
C VAL A 5 8.68 -50.05 -1.52
N PRO A 6 8.19 -50.74 -2.56
CA PRO A 6 8.54 -50.42 -3.94
C PRO A 6 7.70 -49.25 -4.50
N TYR A 7 8.37 -48.34 -5.22
CA TYR A 7 7.77 -47.24 -5.97
C TYR A 7 6.92 -47.77 -7.14
N ILE A 8 5.70 -47.27 -7.28
CA ILE A 8 4.80 -47.53 -8.41
C ILE A 8 5.24 -46.67 -9.61
N ASN A 9 5.51 -47.32 -10.74
CA ASN A 9 5.87 -46.71 -12.02
C ASN A 9 4.61 -46.12 -12.71
N LEU A 10 4.44 -44.81 -12.67
CA LEU A 10 3.46 -44.10 -13.51
C LEU A 10 4.10 -43.77 -14.87
N LYS A 11 3.57 -44.37 -15.95
CA LYS A 11 3.97 -44.09 -17.34
C LYS A 11 3.67 -42.62 -17.68
N ILE A 12 4.72 -41.82 -17.87
CA ILE A 12 4.62 -40.47 -18.44
C ILE A 12 4.52 -40.61 -19.96
N GLN A 13 3.39 -40.20 -20.54
CA GLN A 13 3.18 -40.12 -21.97
C GLN A 13 3.97 -38.91 -22.50
N ARG A 14 5.04 -39.15 -23.28
CA ARG A 14 5.84 -38.09 -23.90
C ARG A 14 5.09 -37.52 -25.11
N CYS A 15 4.63 -36.27 -25.03
CA CYS A 15 4.36 -35.47 -26.23
C CYS A 15 5.69 -35.08 -26.87
N ALA A 16 5.85 -35.38 -28.16
CA ALA A 16 6.98 -34.95 -28.96
C ALA A 16 6.94 -33.42 -29.13
N VAL A 17 8.04 -32.74 -28.78
CA VAL A 17 8.24 -31.32 -29.04
C VAL A 17 9.11 -31.19 -30.28
N ASP A 18 8.60 -30.46 -31.26
CA ASP A 18 9.23 -30.18 -32.55
C ASP A 18 10.52 -29.37 -32.35
N THR A 19 11.68 -29.92 -32.73
CA THR A 19 13.02 -29.39 -32.36
C THR A 19 13.56 -28.30 -33.29
N ASN A 20 12.73 -27.57 -34.05
CA ASN A 20 13.24 -26.63 -35.06
C ASN A 20 12.57 -25.23 -35.10
N ALA A 21 12.22 -24.68 -33.93
CA ALA A 21 11.93 -23.24 -33.83
C ALA A 21 13.13 -22.51 -33.21
N ARG A 22 14.06 -22.00 -34.04
CA ARG A 22 15.02 -20.98 -33.63
C ARG A 22 14.27 -19.68 -33.35
N ILE A 23 13.77 -19.54 -32.13
CA ILE A 23 13.35 -18.23 -31.61
C ILE A 23 14.64 -17.42 -31.44
N LYS A 24 14.90 -16.50 -32.36
CA LYS A 24 15.85 -15.41 -32.14
C LYS A 24 15.26 -14.52 -31.05
N THR A 25 15.44 -14.89 -29.78
CA THR A 25 15.32 -13.92 -28.70
C THR A 25 16.53 -13.02 -28.80
N SER A 26 16.33 -11.82 -29.32
CA SER A 26 17.16 -10.68 -28.97
C SER A 26 17.13 -10.59 -27.44
N VAL A 27 18.22 -11.04 -26.81
CA VAL A 27 18.47 -10.77 -25.40
C VAL A 27 18.67 -9.26 -25.33
N SER A 28 17.60 -8.53 -25.08
CA SER A 28 17.72 -7.14 -24.67
C SER A 28 18.51 -7.14 -23.37
N SER A 29 19.53 -6.32 -23.34
CA SER A 29 20.43 -6.11 -22.22
C SER A 29 19.68 -5.50 -21.03
N ASN A 30 18.97 -6.33 -20.27
CA ASN A 30 18.63 -6.02 -18.89
C ASN A 30 19.49 -6.92 -18.02
N GLN A 31 20.41 -6.32 -17.28
CA GLN A 31 21.18 -6.96 -16.21
C GLN A 31 20.21 -7.52 -15.17
N ASN A 32 19.70 -8.74 -15.42
CA ASN A 32 18.90 -9.49 -14.46
C ASN A 32 19.79 -9.78 -13.24
N ASN A 33 19.46 -9.21 -12.08
CA ASN A 33 19.95 -9.72 -10.79
C ASN A 33 19.52 -11.19 -10.68
N LYS A 34 20.41 -12.09 -11.10
CA LYS A 34 20.21 -13.54 -11.02
C LYS A 34 20.27 -13.93 -9.56
N LEU A 35 19.21 -14.59 -9.09
CA LEU A 35 19.13 -15.16 -7.75
C LEU A 35 20.34 -16.05 -7.47
N ASN A 36 20.93 -15.90 -6.29
CA ASN A 36 22.05 -16.69 -5.79
C ASN A 36 21.91 -16.93 -4.27
N ALA A 37 22.89 -17.61 -3.65
CA ALA A 37 22.85 -17.98 -2.25
C ALA A 37 22.89 -16.79 -1.25
N SER A 38 23.28 -15.58 -1.69
CA SER A 38 23.25 -14.36 -0.87
C SER A 38 22.01 -13.51 -1.11
N THR A 39 21.00 -14.03 -1.82
CA THR A 39 19.75 -13.28 -2.05
C THR A 39 19.00 -13.10 -0.73
N LEU A 40 18.62 -11.87 -0.37
CA LEU A 40 17.78 -11.60 0.80
C LEU A 40 16.29 -11.52 0.43
N TYR A 41 15.42 -11.68 1.43
CA TYR A 41 13.98 -11.74 1.22
C TYR A 41 13.27 -10.53 1.81
N ALA A 42 12.35 -9.96 1.03
CA ALA A 42 11.27 -9.12 1.50
C ALA A 42 9.95 -9.79 1.13
N ALA A 43 8.85 -9.45 1.80
CA ALA A 43 7.55 -9.98 1.38
C ALA A 43 6.36 -9.13 1.84
N VAL A 44 5.17 -9.44 1.31
CA VAL A 44 3.89 -9.06 1.91
C VAL A 44 3.22 -10.28 2.53
N TYR A 45 2.77 -10.15 3.78
CA TYR A 45 1.90 -11.13 4.45
C TYR A 45 0.46 -10.60 4.50
N GLY A 46 -0.50 -11.47 4.21
CA GLY A 46 -1.93 -11.19 4.36
C GLY A 46 -2.75 -12.46 4.24
N HIS A 47 -4.06 -12.34 4.40
CA HIS A 47 -5.00 -13.44 4.19
C HIS A 47 -6.40 -12.92 3.79
N PRO A 48 -6.92 -13.26 2.59
CA PRO A 48 -6.19 -13.83 1.44
C PRO A 48 -5.24 -12.78 0.80
N ILE A 49 -4.18 -13.20 0.11
CA ILE A 49 -3.17 -12.27 -0.44
C ILE A 49 -2.97 -12.32 -1.97
N ARG A 50 -3.54 -13.30 -2.68
CA ARG A 50 -3.23 -13.56 -4.09
C ARG A 50 -3.49 -12.40 -5.06
N HIS A 51 -4.32 -11.43 -4.66
CA HIS A 51 -4.66 -10.24 -5.43
C HIS A 51 -3.64 -9.10 -5.27
N SER A 52 -2.63 -9.24 -4.41
CA SER A 52 -1.69 -8.15 -4.12
C SER A 52 -0.83 -7.80 -5.32
N ALA A 53 -0.82 -6.51 -5.68
CA ALA A 53 0.05 -5.95 -6.70
C ALA A 53 1.43 -5.50 -6.15
N SER A 54 1.64 -5.57 -4.83
CA SER A 54 2.90 -5.16 -4.19
C SER A 54 4.14 -5.87 -4.74
N PRO A 55 4.13 -7.18 -5.06
CA PRO A 55 5.29 -7.85 -5.63
C PRO A 55 5.78 -7.23 -6.96
N ALA A 56 4.87 -6.75 -7.80
CA ALA A 56 5.25 -6.16 -9.09
C ALA A 56 6.07 -4.88 -8.89
N MET A 57 5.55 -3.94 -8.09
CA MET A 57 6.23 -2.66 -7.86
C MET A 57 7.49 -2.80 -7.01
N GLN A 58 7.48 -3.65 -5.97
CA GLN A 58 8.61 -3.80 -5.06
C GLN A 58 9.80 -4.46 -5.76
N ASN A 59 9.58 -5.52 -6.55
CA ASN A 59 10.67 -6.14 -7.31
C ASN A 59 11.23 -5.19 -8.39
N ALA A 60 10.39 -4.31 -8.96
CA ALA A 60 10.88 -3.29 -9.90
C ALA A 60 11.80 -2.27 -9.20
N GLY A 61 11.44 -1.81 -8.00
CA GLY A 61 12.28 -0.92 -7.20
C GLY A 61 13.60 -1.57 -6.76
N ILE A 62 13.53 -2.80 -6.27
CA ILE A 62 14.69 -3.62 -5.90
C ILE A 62 15.65 -3.79 -7.08
N ALA A 63 15.12 -4.07 -8.28
CA ALA A 63 15.93 -4.25 -9.48
C ALA A 63 16.61 -2.95 -9.93
N GLU A 64 15.90 -1.81 -9.90
CA GLU A 64 16.45 -0.50 -10.24
C GLU A 64 17.60 -0.10 -9.29
N GLN A 65 17.44 -0.37 -7.99
CA GLN A 65 18.48 -0.14 -6.98
C GLN A 65 19.59 -1.22 -6.99
N ARG A 66 19.52 -2.20 -7.90
CA ARG A 66 20.48 -3.31 -8.06
C ARG A 66 20.67 -4.16 -6.80
N LEU A 67 19.66 -4.22 -5.94
CA LEU A 67 19.70 -4.98 -4.70
C LEU A 67 19.53 -6.47 -4.98
N ASN A 68 20.38 -7.31 -4.38
CA ASN A 68 20.27 -8.77 -4.50
C ASN A 68 19.16 -9.32 -3.61
N TRP A 69 17.94 -8.80 -3.74
CA TRP A 69 16.79 -9.19 -2.93
C TRP A 69 15.70 -9.78 -3.81
N ARG A 70 14.71 -10.43 -3.17
CA ARG A 70 13.45 -10.79 -3.80
C ARG A 70 12.27 -10.49 -2.91
N TYR A 71 11.24 -9.89 -3.51
CA TYR A 71 9.98 -9.60 -2.86
C TYR A 71 8.92 -10.63 -3.23
N LEU A 72 8.30 -11.26 -2.23
CA LEU A 72 7.30 -12.32 -2.41
C LEU A 72 5.96 -11.95 -1.75
N ALA A 73 4.91 -12.74 -1.99
CA ALA A 73 3.64 -12.66 -1.28
C ALA A 73 3.35 -14.01 -0.62
N PHE A 74 3.03 -13.99 0.67
CA PHE A 74 2.71 -15.20 1.43
C PHE A 74 1.34 -15.09 2.08
N ASP A 75 0.53 -16.13 1.88
CA ASP A 75 -0.77 -16.28 2.51
C ASP A 75 -0.54 -16.86 3.91
N VAL A 76 -0.72 -16.03 4.94
CA VAL A 76 -0.40 -16.37 6.34
C VAL A 76 -1.69 -16.25 7.13
N LEU A 77 -2.11 -17.32 7.79
CA LEU A 77 -3.30 -17.29 8.63
C LEU A 77 -3.10 -16.35 9.84
N PRO A 78 -4.15 -15.63 10.30
CA PRO A 78 -4.06 -14.69 11.43
C PRO A 78 -3.42 -15.28 12.69
N GLU A 79 -3.78 -16.52 13.01
CA GLU A 79 -3.31 -17.29 14.16
C GLU A 79 -1.85 -17.75 14.04
N GLN A 80 -1.26 -17.70 12.84
CA GLN A 80 0.13 -18.10 12.57
C GLN A 80 1.06 -16.90 12.34
N LEU A 81 0.58 -15.68 12.59
CA LEU A 81 1.36 -14.48 12.32
C LEU A 81 2.64 -14.43 13.16
N ASP A 82 2.62 -14.84 14.43
CA ASP A 82 3.81 -14.82 15.29
C ASP A 82 4.87 -15.83 14.81
N GLU A 83 4.47 -17.06 14.47
CA GLU A 83 5.30 -18.11 13.90
C GLU A 83 5.92 -17.64 12.58
N ALA A 84 5.13 -17.02 11.70
CA ALA A 84 5.61 -16.49 10.44
C ALA A 84 6.62 -15.34 10.63
N LEU A 85 6.37 -14.43 11.58
CA LEU A 85 7.30 -13.35 11.92
C LEU A 85 8.61 -13.89 12.50
N ASN A 86 8.54 -14.90 13.37
CA ASN A 86 9.72 -15.58 13.92
C ASN A 86 10.50 -16.34 12.84
N GLY A 87 9.80 -16.97 11.89
CA GLY A 87 10.41 -17.56 10.69
C GLY A 87 11.13 -16.52 9.84
N ALA A 88 10.52 -15.35 9.62
CA ALA A 88 11.15 -14.25 8.88
C ALA A 88 12.39 -13.70 9.58
N LYS A 89 12.38 -13.59 10.93
CA LYS A 89 13.57 -13.25 11.73
C LYS A 89 14.67 -14.31 11.54
N ALA A 90 14.33 -15.58 11.71
CA ALA A 90 15.28 -16.69 11.57
C ALA A 90 15.90 -16.79 10.17
N MET A 91 15.11 -16.47 9.13
CA MET A 91 15.55 -16.41 7.75
C MET A 91 16.19 -15.08 7.35
N ARG A 92 16.32 -14.13 8.28
CA ARG A 92 16.98 -12.83 8.07
C ARG A 92 16.38 -12.04 6.91
N TYR A 93 15.05 -11.91 6.92
CA TYR A 93 14.36 -11.06 5.96
C TYR A 93 14.83 -9.61 6.13
N VAL A 94 14.83 -8.83 5.05
CA VAL A 94 15.11 -7.38 5.14
C VAL A 94 13.91 -6.63 5.74
N GLY A 95 12.70 -7.11 5.43
CA GLY A 95 11.46 -6.51 5.90
C GLY A 95 10.22 -7.17 5.34
N LEU A 96 9.08 -6.76 5.89
CA LEU A 96 7.76 -7.25 5.50
C LEU A 96 6.79 -6.10 5.34
N ASN A 97 5.91 -6.15 4.36
CA ASN A 97 4.63 -5.46 4.44
C ASN A 97 3.57 -6.38 5.03
N LEU A 98 2.63 -5.80 5.77
CA LEU A 98 1.47 -6.49 6.29
C LEU A 98 0.20 -5.87 5.71
N THR A 99 -0.69 -6.71 5.22
CA THR A 99 -2.03 -6.30 4.81
C THR A 99 -3.09 -7.01 5.65
N VAL A 100 -4.37 -6.82 5.31
CA VAL A 100 -5.49 -7.43 6.00
C VAL A 100 -5.26 -8.94 6.19
N PRO A 101 -5.49 -9.50 7.40
CA PRO A 101 -5.91 -8.84 8.65
C PRO A 101 -4.77 -8.49 9.62
N HIS A 102 -3.51 -8.63 9.21
CA HIS A 102 -2.34 -8.66 10.09
C HIS A 102 -1.91 -7.33 10.69
N LYS A 103 -2.37 -6.19 10.14
CA LYS A 103 -1.89 -4.86 10.55
C LYS A 103 -2.12 -4.55 12.04
N LEU A 104 -3.26 -4.99 12.58
CA LEU A 104 -3.60 -4.79 13.99
C LEU A 104 -2.90 -5.81 14.89
N LEU A 105 -2.82 -7.06 14.43
CA LEU A 105 -2.21 -8.17 15.18
C LEU A 105 -0.71 -7.91 15.41
N ALA A 106 -0.03 -7.35 14.43
CA ALA A 106 1.41 -7.12 14.49
C ALA A 106 1.87 -6.20 15.61
N LEU A 107 0.99 -5.33 16.15
CA LEU A 107 1.31 -4.51 17.32
C LEU A 107 1.75 -5.34 18.54
N ASN A 108 1.22 -6.56 18.67
CA ASN A 108 1.53 -7.45 19.78
C ASN A 108 2.76 -8.34 19.52
N TRP A 109 3.24 -8.40 18.28
CA TRP A 109 4.24 -9.40 17.85
C TRP A 109 5.57 -8.80 17.37
N VAL A 110 5.61 -7.50 17.06
CA VAL A 110 6.89 -6.83 16.77
C VAL A 110 7.61 -6.46 18.06
N ASP A 111 8.95 -6.50 18.05
CA ASP A 111 9.75 -6.21 19.25
C ASP A 111 9.70 -4.72 19.62
N ILE A 112 9.65 -3.86 18.60
CA ILE A 112 9.58 -2.39 18.75
C ILE A 112 8.48 -1.86 17.83
N VAL A 113 7.67 -0.94 18.34
CA VAL A 113 6.65 -0.22 17.55
C VAL A 113 7.07 1.25 17.45
N ASP A 114 7.19 1.74 16.22
CA ASP A 114 7.42 3.16 15.93
C ASP A 114 6.31 4.05 16.53
N PRO A 115 6.61 5.26 17.04
CA PRO A 115 5.61 6.14 17.63
C PRO A 115 4.40 6.41 16.74
N ALA A 116 4.60 6.60 15.44
CA ALA A 116 3.50 6.83 14.51
C ALA A 116 2.65 5.56 14.34
N ALA A 117 3.27 4.39 14.23
CA ALA A 117 2.54 3.12 14.16
C ALA A 117 1.70 2.86 15.42
N ARG A 118 2.23 3.21 16.60
CA ARG A 118 1.50 3.16 17.88
C ARG A 118 0.32 4.12 17.89
N GLU A 119 0.50 5.35 17.40
CA GLU A 119 -0.57 6.35 17.32
C GLU A 119 -1.72 5.86 16.42
N TRP A 120 -1.40 5.30 15.25
CA TRP A 120 -2.40 4.81 14.30
C TRP A 120 -2.98 3.43 14.67
N GLY A 121 -2.41 2.78 15.69
CA GLY A 121 -2.87 1.48 16.15
C GLY A 121 -2.71 0.37 15.11
N ALA A 122 -1.73 0.48 14.22
CA ALA A 122 -1.50 -0.50 13.15
C ALA A 122 -0.05 -0.46 12.64
N VAL A 123 0.48 -1.64 12.32
CA VAL A 123 1.79 -1.84 11.67
C VAL A 123 1.57 -2.44 10.29
N ASN A 124 1.92 -1.73 9.21
CA ASN A 124 1.84 -2.27 7.84
C ASN A 124 3.23 -2.52 7.23
N THR A 125 4.31 -2.09 7.89
CA THR A 125 5.69 -2.26 7.43
C THR A 125 6.54 -2.71 8.61
N ILE A 126 7.34 -3.77 8.43
CA ILE A 126 8.31 -4.25 9.41
C ILE A 126 9.70 -4.15 8.78
N ARG A 127 10.65 -3.61 9.54
CA ARG A 127 12.08 -3.70 9.25
C ARG A 127 12.72 -4.65 10.24
N PHE A 128 13.58 -5.54 9.76
CA PHE A 128 14.41 -6.34 10.65
C PHE A 128 15.78 -5.69 10.83
N GLU A 129 16.28 -5.75 12.06
CA GLU A 129 17.62 -5.29 12.41
C GLU A 129 18.38 -6.42 13.07
N GLY A 130 19.65 -6.54 12.72
CA GLY A 130 20.58 -7.47 13.33
C GLY A 130 21.52 -6.76 14.29
N GLN A 131 21.87 -7.43 15.40
CA GLN A 131 22.86 -6.94 16.34
C GLN A 131 24.26 -7.43 15.95
N MET A 132 25.18 -6.49 15.78
CA MET A 132 26.60 -6.72 15.48
C MET A 132 27.38 -7.15 16.73
N GLU A 133 28.66 -7.51 16.55
CA GLU A 133 29.51 -7.94 17.66
C GLU A 133 29.74 -6.84 18.71
N ASP A 134 29.84 -5.60 18.26
CA ASP A 134 29.98 -4.37 19.06
C ASP A 134 28.65 -3.85 19.65
N GLU A 135 27.61 -4.69 19.63
CA GLU A 135 26.27 -4.43 20.15
C GLU A 135 25.44 -3.40 19.37
N GLN A 136 25.96 -2.85 18.26
CA GLN A 136 25.20 -1.96 17.39
C GLN A 136 24.09 -2.72 16.64
N TRP A 137 22.92 -2.09 16.52
CA TRP A 137 21.83 -2.59 15.67
C TRP A 137 21.88 -1.94 14.30
N ILE A 138 21.87 -2.75 13.25
CA ILE A 138 21.81 -2.28 11.85
C ILE A 138 20.67 -2.95 11.10
N PRO A 139 19.98 -2.25 10.19
CA PRO A 139 19.00 -2.87 9.30
C PRO A 139 19.62 -4.02 8.50
N VAL A 140 18.92 -5.15 8.42
CA VAL A 140 19.39 -6.32 7.65
C VAL A 140 19.64 -5.95 6.18
N GLY A 141 18.78 -5.09 5.61
CA GLY A 141 18.94 -4.57 4.25
C GLY A 141 20.09 -3.55 4.07
N GLN A 142 20.79 -3.16 5.11
CA GLN A 142 21.89 -2.19 5.05
C GLN A 142 23.22 -2.80 5.51
N ALA A 143 23.24 -4.09 5.85
CA ALA A 143 24.43 -4.80 6.27
C ALA A 143 25.19 -5.37 5.07
N ASP A 144 26.52 -5.21 5.08
CA ASP A 144 27.40 -5.82 4.07
C ASP A 144 27.34 -7.36 4.14
N ASP A 145 27.29 -7.91 5.36
CA ASP A 145 27.15 -9.33 5.61
C ASP A 145 26.14 -9.60 6.73
N PRO A 146 24.88 -9.93 6.39
CA PRO A 146 23.85 -10.22 7.38
C PRO A 146 24.02 -11.60 8.03
N THR A 147 25.13 -12.32 7.78
CA THR A 147 25.32 -13.67 8.32
C THR A 147 25.84 -13.74 9.75
N HIS A 148 26.41 -12.65 10.26
CA HIS A 148 27.13 -12.59 11.54
C HIS A 148 26.34 -11.94 12.69
N PHE A 149 25.03 -11.72 12.52
CA PHE A 149 24.21 -11.15 13.60
C PHE A 149 24.08 -12.11 14.79
N LYS A 150 24.34 -11.59 16.00
CA LYS A 150 24.11 -12.31 17.27
C LYS A 150 22.63 -12.62 17.49
N GLN A 151 21.78 -11.66 17.13
CA GLN A 151 20.32 -11.76 17.23
C GLN A 151 19.65 -10.79 16.26
N ILE A 152 18.37 -11.00 16.00
CA ILE A 152 17.56 -10.16 15.09
C ILE A 152 16.30 -9.71 15.82
N ARG A 153 15.94 -8.44 15.63
CA ARG A 153 14.70 -7.84 16.12
C ARG A 153 13.85 -7.29 14.98
N SER A 154 12.55 -7.14 15.22
CA SER A 154 11.61 -6.47 14.32
C SER A 154 11.21 -5.09 14.84
N ILE A 155 11.15 -4.12 13.93
CA ILE A 155 10.58 -2.79 14.18
C ILE A 155 9.38 -2.58 13.26
N GLY A 156 8.22 -2.29 13.85
CA GLY A 156 6.96 -2.05 13.15
C GLY A 156 6.70 -0.56 12.89
N PHE A 157 6.38 -0.23 11.64
CA PHE A 157 6.08 1.10 11.12
C PHE A 157 4.68 1.14 10.47
N ASN A 158 4.16 2.36 10.26
CA ASN A 158 2.95 2.60 9.49
C ASN A 158 3.25 3.57 8.33
N THR A 159 3.26 3.05 7.10
CA THR A 159 3.46 3.82 5.87
C THR A 159 2.15 4.12 5.11
N ASP A 160 1.04 3.48 5.49
CA ASP A 160 -0.26 3.74 4.86
C ASP A 160 -0.78 5.14 5.17
N ALA A 161 -0.58 5.59 6.41
CA ALA A 161 -1.21 6.80 6.90
C ALA A 161 -0.76 8.05 6.12
N ASP A 162 0.52 8.16 5.76
CA ASP A 162 1.03 9.29 4.99
C ASP A 162 0.89 9.13 3.47
N ALA A 163 0.69 7.90 2.99
CA ALA A 163 0.57 7.60 1.56
C ALA A 163 -0.62 8.30 0.90
N ILE A 164 -1.72 8.52 1.62
CA ILE A 164 -2.87 9.28 1.11
C ILE A 164 -2.53 10.74 0.85
N LEU A 165 -1.81 11.39 1.77
CA LEU A 165 -1.43 12.79 1.61
C LEU A 165 -0.43 12.95 0.48
N LYS A 166 0.54 12.03 0.38
CA LYS A 166 1.50 12.01 -0.72
C LYS A 166 0.82 11.76 -2.06
N SER A 167 -0.17 10.87 -2.12
CA SER A 167 -0.95 10.63 -3.35
C SER A 167 -1.78 11.86 -3.76
N ILE A 168 -2.43 12.53 -2.81
CA ILE A 168 -3.16 13.78 -3.11
C ILE A 168 -2.19 14.85 -3.64
N ASP A 169 -1.06 15.05 -2.98
CA ASP A 169 -0.10 16.08 -3.39
C ASP A 169 0.47 15.80 -4.79
N GLU A 170 0.93 14.58 -5.04
CA GLU A 170 1.65 14.26 -6.26
C GLU A 170 0.73 13.95 -7.45
N ASP A 171 -0.38 13.24 -7.22
CA ASP A 171 -1.28 12.84 -8.30
C ASP A 171 -2.29 13.97 -8.63
N LEU A 172 -2.74 14.74 -7.63
CA LEU A 172 -3.64 15.89 -7.84
C LEU A 172 -2.93 17.26 -7.88
N GLY A 173 -1.67 17.37 -7.45
CA GLY A 173 -1.00 18.68 -7.35
C GLY A 173 -1.65 19.61 -6.33
N LEU A 174 -2.24 19.05 -5.26
CA LEU A 174 -3.12 19.79 -4.35
C LEU A 174 -2.51 19.93 -2.94
N PRO A 175 -1.93 21.10 -2.59
CA PRO A 175 -1.59 21.41 -1.21
C PRO A 175 -2.86 21.67 -0.39
N LEU A 176 -2.99 20.98 0.75
CA LEU A 176 -4.23 20.91 1.55
C LEU A 176 -4.41 21.99 2.63
N LYS A 177 -3.36 22.70 3.02
CA LYS A 177 -3.48 23.73 4.08
C LYS A 177 -4.52 24.80 3.70
N GLY A 178 -5.44 25.10 4.61
CA GLY A 178 -6.49 26.10 4.43
C GLY A 178 -7.63 25.70 3.48
N ARG A 179 -7.66 24.46 2.99
CA ARG A 179 -8.67 23.99 2.01
C ARG A 179 -9.98 23.55 2.66
N THR A 180 -11.05 23.54 1.87
CA THR A 180 -12.35 22.96 2.23
C THR A 180 -12.51 21.60 1.54
N CYS A 181 -12.66 20.56 2.34
CA CYS A 181 -12.73 19.19 1.85
C CYS A 181 -14.04 18.50 2.23
N ILE A 182 -14.47 17.55 1.40
CA ILE A 182 -15.53 16.60 1.72
C ILE A 182 -14.90 15.22 1.79
N LEU A 183 -15.16 14.50 2.87
CA LEU A 183 -14.87 13.08 2.98
C LEU A 183 -16.17 12.28 2.93
N LEU A 184 -16.25 11.36 1.97
CA LEU A 184 -17.35 10.42 1.83
C LEU A 184 -16.93 9.10 2.47
N GLY A 185 -17.60 8.70 3.55
CA GLY A 185 -17.30 7.48 4.30
C GLY A 185 -16.40 7.70 5.50
N ALA A 186 -16.89 7.31 6.68
CA ALA A 186 -16.17 7.34 7.96
C ALA A 186 -15.91 5.91 8.49
N GLY A 187 -15.56 4.99 7.58
CA GLY A 187 -15.14 3.61 7.91
C GLY A 187 -13.68 3.56 8.40
N GLY A 188 -13.05 2.38 8.40
CA GLY A 188 -11.64 2.23 8.82
C GLY A 188 -10.69 3.13 8.04
N ALA A 189 -10.70 3.03 6.70
CA ALA A 189 -9.90 3.89 5.82
C ALA A 189 -10.34 5.37 5.89
N GLY A 190 -11.65 5.62 5.95
CA GLY A 190 -12.21 6.97 6.06
C GLY A 190 -11.77 7.70 7.34
N ARG A 191 -11.76 7.03 8.50
CA ARG A 191 -11.28 7.64 9.76
C ARG A 191 -9.82 8.07 9.68
N VAL A 192 -8.95 7.21 9.13
CA VAL A 192 -7.53 7.54 8.95
C VAL A 192 -7.37 8.73 8.00
N ALA A 193 -8.08 8.70 6.86
CA ALA A 193 -8.08 9.80 5.91
C ALA A 193 -8.55 11.12 6.52
N ALA A 194 -9.62 11.10 7.32
CA ALA A 194 -10.15 12.28 7.99
C ALA A 194 -9.11 12.92 8.93
N LEU A 195 -8.47 12.10 9.77
CA LEU A 195 -7.45 12.56 10.71
C LEU A 195 -6.19 13.06 9.98
N LYS A 196 -5.80 12.42 8.88
CA LYS A 196 -4.66 12.86 8.07
C LYS A 196 -4.95 14.17 7.32
N LEU A 197 -6.11 14.32 6.72
CA LEU A 197 -6.55 15.60 6.13
C LEU A 197 -6.57 16.70 7.19
N ALA A 198 -7.10 16.43 8.39
CA ALA A 198 -7.10 17.41 9.49
C ALA A 198 -5.67 17.81 9.90
N SER A 199 -4.74 16.85 9.97
CA SER A 199 -3.34 17.10 10.36
C SER A 199 -2.58 18.05 9.42
N THR A 200 -3.05 18.25 8.18
CA THR A 200 -2.43 19.21 7.26
C THR A 200 -2.86 20.66 7.49
N GLY A 201 -3.79 20.90 8.43
CA GLY A 201 -4.37 22.22 8.66
C GLY A 201 -5.32 22.68 7.56
N ILE A 202 -6.15 21.76 7.02
CA ILE A 202 -7.32 22.15 6.21
C ILE A 202 -8.20 23.13 7.01
N LYS A 203 -8.94 23.99 6.32
CA LYS A 203 -9.86 24.92 6.98
C LYS A 203 -11.11 24.19 7.49
N ARG A 204 -11.68 23.33 6.66
CA ARG A 204 -12.97 22.68 6.94
C ARG A 204 -13.05 21.28 6.35
N LEU A 205 -13.61 20.34 7.11
CA LEU A 205 -13.93 18.98 6.68
C LEU A 205 -15.41 18.66 6.83
N HIS A 206 -16.08 18.39 5.71
CA HIS A 206 -17.43 17.83 5.69
C HIS A 206 -17.36 16.30 5.71
N LEU A 207 -17.82 15.69 6.81
CA LEU A 207 -17.80 14.25 7.06
C LEU A 207 -19.16 13.64 6.69
N ILE A 208 -19.30 13.20 5.45
CA ILE A 208 -20.55 12.62 4.96
C ILE A 208 -20.49 11.10 5.08
N ASN A 209 -21.39 10.55 5.89
CA ASN A 209 -21.45 9.10 6.10
C ASN A 209 -22.88 8.63 6.35
N ARG A 210 -23.23 7.47 5.80
CA ARG A 210 -24.56 6.84 6.02
C ARG A 210 -24.88 6.68 7.50
N THR A 211 -23.92 6.19 8.29
CA THR A 211 -24.07 6.03 9.73
C THR A 211 -23.49 7.25 10.45
N GLN A 212 -24.35 8.19 10.85
CA GLN A 212 -23.91 9.46 11.44
C GLN A 212 -23.04 9.30 12.70
N SER A 213 -23.29 8.27 13.52
CA SER A 213 -22.50 8.05 14.76
C SER A 213 -21.00 7.87 14.49
N LYS A 214 -20.63 7.24 13.36
CA LYS A 214 -19.23 7.10 12.95
C LYS A 214 -18.61 8.45 12.58
N ALA A 215 -19.30 9.25 11.78
CA ALA A 215 -18.83 10.59 11.42
C ALA A 215 -18.73 11.51 12.65
N LYS A 216 -19.69 11.44 13.57
CA LYS A 216 -19.65 12.13 14.87
C LYS A 216 -18.42 11.76 15.70
N ALA A 217 -18.08 10.48 15.77
CA ALA A 217 -16.89 10.03 16.49
C ALA A 217 -15.61 10.60 15.87
N VAL A 218 -15.48 10.55 14.53
CA VAL A 218 -14.34 11.14 13.82
C VAL A 218 -14.26 12.65 14.01
N ALA A 219 -15.39 13.36 13.96
CA ALA A 219 -15.44 14.80 14.20
C ALA A 219 -14.92 15.17 15.60
N ARG A 220 -15.26 14.37 16.63
CA ARG A 220 -14.74 14.55 18.00
C ARG A 220 -13.23 14.34 18.05
N ASP A 221 -12.74 13.24 17.45
CA ASP A 221 -11.28 12.97 17.39
C ASP A 221 -10.53 14.14 16.73
N ILE A 222 -11.10 14.73 15.67
CA ILE A 222 -10.53 15.91 14.99
C ILE A 222 -10.57 17.13 15.90
N GLN A 223 -11.69 17.40 16.57
CA GLN A 223 -11.80 18.55 17.48
C GLN A 223 -10.82 18.48 18.64
N ASP A 224 -10.56 17.27 19.16
CA ASP A 224 -9.64 17.04 20.27
C ASP A 224 -8.17 17.20 19.84
N LYS A 225 -7.81 16.75 18.63
CA LYS A 225 -6.42 16.78 18.13
C LYS A 225 -6.06 18.03 17.31
N PHE A 226 -7.02 18.58 16.58
CA PHE A 226 -6.87 19.65 15.59
C PHE A 226 -8.00 20.68 15.73
N PRO A 227 -8.05 21.42 16.86
CA PRO A 227 -9.19 22.26 17.22
C PRO A 227 -9.49 23.41 16.24
N GLU A 228 -8.53 23.77 15.39
CA GLU A 228 -8.68 24.80 14.35
C GLU A 228 -9.38 24.30 13.08
N VAL A 229 -9.53 22.97 12.91
CA VAL A 229 -10.22 22.40 11.75
C VAL A 229 -11.72 22.39 12.01
N GLU A 230 -12.47 23.15 11.22
CA GLU A 230 -13.94 23.14 11.31
C GLU A 230 -14.49 21.81 10.77
N THR A 231 -15.33 21.12 11.54
CA THR A 231 -15.99 19.89 11.08
C THR A 231 -17.49 20.10 10.89
N SER A 232 -18.06 19.48 9.85
CA SER A 232 -19.50 19.44 9.61
C SER A 232 -19.94 18.04 9.22
N LEU A 233 -21.14 17.64 9.63
CA LEU A 233 -21.76 16.37 9.24
C LEU A 233 -22.73 16.53 8.06
N GLU A 234 -22.86 17.76 7.56
CA GLU A 234 -23.75 18.15 6.47
C GLU A 234 -22.93 18.54 5.24
N TYR A 235 -23.56 18.46 4.07
CA TYR A 235 -22.97 19.00 2.84
C TYR A 235 -22.76 20.52 2.97
N PRO A 236 -21.77 21.08 2.25
CA PRO A 236 -21.65 22.53 2.15
C PRO A 236 -22.89 23.14 1.50
N LEU A 237 -23.18 24.41 1.80
CA LEU A 237 -24.26 25.15 1.15
C LEU A 237 -24.05 25.16 -0.38
N LYS A 238 -25.13 25.05 -1.14
CA LYS A 238 -25.07 25.08 -2.62
C LYS A 238 -24.31 26.33 -3.11
N GLY A 239 -23.39 26.11 -4.05
CA GLY A 239 -22.52 27.17 -4.59
C GLY A 239 -21.25 27.44 -3.79
N THR A 240 -21.07 26.83 -2.61
CA THR A 240 -19.82 26.92 -1.86
C THR A 240 -18.71 26.18 -2.63
N PRO A 241 -17.57 26.83 -2.92
CA PRO A 241 -16.42 26.16 -3.53
C PRO A 241 -15.87 25.05 -2.63
N VAL A 242 -15.53 23.91 -3.22
CA VAL A 242 -14.92 22.76 -2.54
C VAL A 242 -13.62 22.41 -3.25
N ASP A 243 -12.52 22.32 -2.50
CA ASP A 243 -11.21 22.06 -3.07
C ASP A 243 -10.99 20.58 -3.40
N LEU A 244 -11.51 19.69 -2.53
CA LEU A 244 -11.35 18.25 -2.64
C LEU A 244 -12.60 17.51 -2.17
N ILE A 245 -13.07 16.54 -2.98
CA ILE A 245 -13.91 15.45 -2.51
C ILE A 245 -13.09 14.17 -2.48
N LEU A 246 -13.04 13.50 -1.33
CA LEU A 246 -12.37 12.22 -1.15
C LEU A 246 -13.39 11.11 -0.87
N ASN A 247 -13.48 10.11 -1.75
CA ASN A 247 -14.27 8.91 -1.52
C ASN A 247 -13.45 7.84 -0.78
N ALA A 248 -13.87 7.52 0.44
CA ALA A 248 -13.36 6.43 1.26
C ALA A 248 -14.42 5.34 1.52
N THR A 249 -15.51 5.34 0.74
CA THR A 249 -16.52 4.28 0.75
C THR A 249 -16.14 3.15 -0.20
N SER A 250 -16.88 2.05 -0.15
CA SER A 250 -16.78 0.95 -1.12
C SER A 250 -17.67 1.14 -2.36
N LEU A 251 -18.40 2.27 -2.47
CA LEU A 251 -19.29 2.53 -3.60
C LEU A 251 -18.47 2.87 -4.84
N GLY A 252 -18.60 2.06 -5.87
CA GLY A 252 -17.81 2.12 -7.10
C GLY A 252 -16.96 0.86 -7.35
N LEU A 253 -16.95 -0.09 -6.41
CA LEU A 253 -16.34 -1.41 -6.60
C LEU A 253 -17.19 -2.29 -7.52
N LYS A 254 -18.51 -2.09 -7.51
CA LYS A 254 -19.43 -2.73 -8.45
C LYS A 254 -19.87 -1.75 -9.53
N ALA A 255 -20.08 -2.26 -10.74
CA ALA A 255 -20.46 -1.44 -11.89
C ALA A 255 -21.81 -0.72 -11.70
N ASP A 256 -22.71 -1.31 -10.93
CA ASP A 256 -24.06 -0.85 -10.62
C ASP A 256 -24.16 -0.10 -9.28
N ASP A 257 -23.05 0.10 -8.57
CA ASP A 257 -23.07 0.90 -7.33
C ASP A 257 -23.53 2.33 -7.62
N PRO A 258 -24.39 2.92 -6.77
CA PRO A 258 -24.72 4.33 -6.87
C PRO A 258 -23.50 5.20 -6.62
N LEU A 259 -23.58 6.46 -7.06
CA LEU A 259 -22.55 7.45 -6.76
C LEU A 259 -22.40 7.63 -5.24
N PRO A 260 -21.17 7.85 -4.72
CA PRO A 260 -20.94 7.98 -3.28
C PRO A 260 -21.40 9.33 -2.69
N LEU A 261 -22.05 10.18 -3.50
CA LEU A 261 -22.47 11.54 -3.16
C LEU A 261 -23.89 11.84 -3.65
N ASN A 262 -24.58 12.71 -2.92
CA ASN A 262 -25.87 13.27 -3.34
C ASN A 262 -25.69 14.52 -4.22
N LEU A 263 -25.94 14.39 -5.52
CA LEU A 263 -25.83 15.49 -6.49
C LEU A 263 -26.91 16.57 -6.32
N GLU A 264 -27.98 16.31 -5.57
CA GLU A 264 -28.94 17.37 -5.22
C GLU A 264 -28.37 18.32 -4.16
N SER A 265 -27.39 17.87 -3.37
CA SER A 265 -26.76 18.63 -2.29
C SER A 265 -25.47 19.33 -2.73
N ILE A 266 -24.81 18.83 -3.80
CA ILE A 266 -23.56 19.39 -4.30
C ILE A 266 -23.50 19.39 -5.82
N ASP A 267 -23.05 20.51 -6.39
CA ASP A 267 -22.73 20.62 -7.82
C ASP A 267 -21.22 20.45 -8.01
N LEU A 268 -20.83 19.43 -8.78
CA LEU A 268 -19.44 19.12 -9.09
C LEU A 268 -18.71 20.25 -9.84
N LYS A 269 -19.44 21.17 -10.50
CA LYS A 269 -18.83 22.35 -11.12
C LYS A 269 -18.18 23.29 -10.10
N ASN A 270 -18.55 23.19 -8.82
CA ASN A 270 -17.95 23.95 -7.73
C ASN A 270 -16.81 23.18 -7.04
N VAL A 271 -16.40 22.03 -7.59
CA VAL A 271 -15.40 21.15 -7.01
C VAL A 271 -14.13 21.18 -7.86
N SER A 272 -12.98 21.49 -7.25
CA SER A 272 -11.71 21.54 -7.97
C SER A 272 -11.12 20.14 -8.21
N HIS A 273 -11.06 19.30 -7.17
CA HIS A 273 -10.41 17.98 -7.23
C HIS A 273 -11.30 16.89 -6.66
N VAL A 274 -11.16 15.69 -7.22
CA VAL A 274 -11.80 14.48 -6.71
C VAL A 274 -10.79 13.35 -6.59
N TYR A 275 -10.76 12.72 -5.42
CA TYR A 275 -9.95 11.55 -5.14
C TYR A 275 -10.85 10.38 -4.78
N ASP A 276 -10.63 9.22 -5.41
CA ASP A 276 -11.34 7.98 -5.07
C ASP A 276 -10.34 6.95 -4.55
N MET A 277 -10.51 6.46 -3.32
CA MET A 277 -9.62 5.43 -2.76
C MET A 277 -9.69 4.10 -3.52
N ILE A 278 -10.73 3.91 -4.34
CA ILE A 278 -10.83 2.76 -5.23
C ILE A 278 -9.83 2.94 -6.37
N TYR A 279 -9.02 1.92 -6.62
CA TYR A 279 -8.08 1.90 -7.74
C TYR A 279 -8.40 0.83 -8.79
N GLN A 280 -9.29 -0.11 -8.51
CA GLN A 280 -9.78 -1.07 -9.51
C GLN A 280 -11.31 -1.00 -9.54
N PRO A 281 -11.91 -0.51 -10.65
CA PRO A 281 -11.28 -0.11 -11.93
C PRO A 281 -10.46 1.19 -11.86
N SER A 282 -9.63 1.46 -12.88
CA SER A 282 -8.82 2.69 -12.96
C SER A 282 -9.68 3.97 -12.95
N GLN A 283 -10.88 3.89 -13.52
CA GLN A 283 -11.83 4.99 -13.57
C GLN A 283 -13.20 4.49 -13.08
N THR A 284 -13.60 4.93 -11.87
CA THR A 284 -14.92 4.63 -11.32
C THR A 284 -15.99 5.51 -11.99
N PRO A 285 -17.29 5.15 -11.90
CA PRO A 285 -18.37 6.04 -12.34
C PRO A 285 -18.32 7.43 -11.69
N PHE A 286 -17.85 7.49 -10.44
CA PHE A 286 -17.67 8.75 -9.71
C PHE A 286 -16.56 9.61 -10.35
N LEU A 287 -15.38 9.03 -10.59
CA LEU A 287 -14.28 9.75 -11.25
C LEU A 287 -14.65 10.22 -12.66
N ARG A 288 -15.33 9.39 -13.46
CA ARG A 288 -15.83 9.78 -14.79
C ARG A 288 -16.72 11.02 -14.71
N LYS A 289 -17.67 11.04 -13.77
CA LYS A 289 -18.61 12.14 -13.63
C LYS A 289 -17.93 13.43 -13.13
N ALA A 290 -16.95 13.30 -12.25
CA ALA A 290 -16.12 14.41 -11.79
C ALA A 290 -15.31 15.02 -12.94
N GLU A 291 -14.66 14.19 -13.76
CA GLU A 291 -13.90 14.64 -14.92
C GLU A 291 -14.78 15.35 -15.97
N GLN A 292 -15.98 14.80 -16.24
CA GLN A 292 -16.99 15.46 -17.10
C GLN A 292 -17.45 16.82 -16.58
N ALA A 293 -17.39 17.03 -15.26
CA ALA A 293 -17.71 18.31 -14.62
C ALA A 293 -16.50 19.28 -14.57
N GLY A 294 -15.33 18.87 -15.05
CA GLY A 294 -14.10 19.67 -15.08
C GLY A 294 -13.20 19.51 -13.86
N CYS A 295 -13.48 18.56 -12.96
CA CYS A 295 -12.63 18.30 -11.81
C CYS A 295 -11.33 17.59 -12.24
N ARG A 296 -10.21 17.92 -11.59
CA ARG A 296 -9.00 17.09 -11.67
C ARG A 296 -9.20 15.84 -10.81
N THR A 297 -8.88 14.67 -11.35
CA THR A 297 -9.17 13.39 -10.69
C THR A 297 -7.93 12.53 -10.44
N ALA A 298 -7.97 11.74 -9.36
CA ALA A 298 -6.99 10.71 -9.05
C ALA A 298 -7.67 9.54 -8.32
N ASN A 299 -7.04 8.37 -8.38
CA ASN A 299 -7.56 7.16 -7.77
C ASN A 299 -6.59 6.58 -6.72
N GLY A 300 -6.99 5.52 -6.04
CA GLY A 300 -6.25 4.95 -4.91
C GLY A 300 -4.94 4.25 -5.26
N LEU A 301 -4.55 4.16 -6.54
CA LEU A 301 -3.33 3.45 -6.93
C LEU A 301 -2.09 4.14 -6.36
N GLY A 302 -2.12 5.47 -6.28
CA GLY A 302 -1.06 6.27 -5.68
C GLY A 302 -0.86 5.93 -4.20
N MET A 303 -1.93 5.71 -3.43
CA MET A 303 -1.81 5.25 -2.03
C MET A 303 -1.03 3.93 -1.93
N LEU A 304 -1.37 2.94 -2.78
CA LEU A 304 -0.65 1.67 -2.81
C LEU A 304 0.82 1.84 -3.21
N LEU A 305 1.11 2.73 -4.16
CA LEU A 305 2.47 3.05 -4.56
C LEU A 305 3.26 3.67 -3.40
N TYR A 306 2.75 4.75 -2.82
CA TYR A 306 3.50 5.57 -1.87
C TYR A 306 3.74 4.89 -0.51
N GLN A 307 2.81 4.05 -0.06
CA GLN A 307 3.07 3.22 1.12
C GLN A 307 4.21 2.21 0.85
N GLY A 308 4.32 1.74 -0.40
CA GLY A 308 5.31 0.76 -0.83
C GLY A 308 6.69 1.36 -1.05
N THR A 309 6.75 2.56 -1.63
CA THR A 309 8.00 3.33 -1.77
C THR A 309 8.57 3.66 -0.40
N ALA A 310 7.74 4.13 0.54
CA ALA A 310 8.16 4.41 1.91
C ALA A 310 8.66 3.13 2.62
N ALA A 311 8.04 1.98 2.38
CA ALA A 311 8.54 0.71 2.93
C ALA A 311 9.93 0.35 2.38
N LEU A 312 10.15 0.52 1.07
CA LEU A 312 11.45 0.29 0.45
C LEU A 312 12.52 1.26 0.99
N GLU A 313 12.16 2.53 1.20
CA GLU A 313 13.03 3.53 1.83
C GLU A 313 13.42 3.14 3.26
N ILE A 314 12.46 2.65 4.05
CA ILE A 314 12.70 2.17 5.42
C ILE A 314 13.71 1.02 5.43
N TRP A 315 13.62 0.08 4.48
CA TRP A 315 14.51 -1.08 4.43
C TRP A 315 15.89 -0.74 3.89
N THR A 316 15.97 0.11 2.88
CA THR A 316 17.22 0.42 2.15
C THR A 316 17.99 1.59 2.72
N GLY A 317 17.32 2.51 3.42
CA GLY A 317 17.90 3.81 3.81
C GLY A 317 18.10 4.76 2.62
N GLN A 318 17.57 4.44 1.45
CA GLN A 318 17.75 5.19 0.20
C GLN A 318 16.40 5.59 -0.38
N THR A 319 16.33 6.73 -1.06
CA THR A 319 15.14 7.17 -1.79
C THR A 319 14.67 6.10 -2.78
N ALA A 320 13.38 5.76 -2.73
CA ALA A 320 12.82 4.75 -3.62
C ALA A 320 12.70 5.27 -5.07
N PRO A 321 12.97 4.42 -6.09
CA PRO A 321 12.78 4.74 -7.51
C PRO A 321 11.30 4.74 -7.88
N THR A 322 10.59 5.77 -7.40
CA THR A 322 9.12 5.86 -7.43
C THR A 322 8.55 5.77 -8.85
N SER A 323 9.22 6.32 -9.86
CA SER A 323 8.79 6.25 -11.27
C SER A 323 8.80 4.81 -11.82
N THR A 324 9.87 4.06 -11.54
CA THR A 324 9.99 2.64 -11.93
C THR A 324 8.94 1.79 -11.22
N MET A 325 8.78 2.00 -9.91
CA MET A 325 7.76 1.31 -9.12
C MET A 325 6.34 1.61 -9.61
N ARG A 326 6.04 2.89 -9.93
CA ARG A 326 4.76 3.32 -10.49
C ARG A 326 4.46 2.63 -11.81
N THR A 327 5.44 2.59 -12.71
CA THR A 327 5.28 1.98 -14.04
C THR A 327 4.94 0.50 -13.90
N ALA A 328 5.72 -0.24 -13.11
CA ALA A 328 5.46 -1.66 -12.87
C ALA A 328 4.10 -1.91 -12.19
N LEU A 329 3.72 -1.05 -11.23
CA LEU A 329 2.43 -1.14 -10.57
C LEU A 329 1.28 -0.94 -11.57
N HIS A 330 1.35 0.12 -12.38
CA HIS A 330 0.34 0.46 -13.37
C HIS A 330 0.20 -0.66 -14.41
N GLU A 331 1.30 -1.16 -14.95
CA GLU A 331 1.29 -2.26 -15.92
C GLU A 331 0.68 -3.54 -15.35
N HIS A 332 0.94 -3.84 -14.08
CA HIS A 332 0.37 -5.01 -13.41
C HIS A 332 -1.14 -4.87 -13.18
N VAL A 333 -1.59 -3.70 -12.74
CA VAL A 333 -2.99 -3.46 -12.33
C VAL A 333 -3.91 -3.19 -13.52
N TYR A 334 -3.44 -2.49 -14.55
CA TYR A 334 -4.26 -2.07 -15.70
C TYR A 334 -3.80 -2.62 -17.05
N GLY A 335 -2.69 -3.36 -17.10
CA GLY A 335 -2.07 -3.81 -18.34
C GLY A 335 -1.10 -2.78 -18.93
N LYS A 336 -0.39 -3.18 -19.98
CA LYS A 336 0.59 -2.32 -20.66
C LYS A 336 -0.12 -1.19 -21.40
N ILE A 337 0.41 0.03 -21.26
CA ILE A 337 0.02 1.15 -22.11
C ILE A 337 0.54 0.83 -23.52
N SER A 338 -0.35 0.57 -24.47
CA SER A 338 0.02 0.45 -25.88
C SER A 338 0.62 1.78 -26.32
N LYS A 339 1.94 1.87 -26.45
CA LYS A 339 2.59 2.99 -27.14
C LYS A 339 2.09 2.96 -28.59
N HIS A 340 1.27 3.93 -28.97
CA HIS A 340 0.91 4.20 -30.36
C HIS A 340 2.00 5.06 -30.99
#